data_AF-A0A8S2T0S7-F1
#
_entry.id   AF-A0A8S2T0S7-F1
#
_cell.length_a   1.000
_cell.length_b   1.000
_cell.length_c   1.000
_cell.angle_alpha   90.00
_cell.angle_beta   90.00
_cell.angle_gamma   90.00
#
_symmetry.space_group_name_H-M   'P 1'
#
loop_
_entity.id
_entity.type
_entity.pdbx_description
1 polymer ?
#
loop_
_entity_poly.entity_id
_entity_poly.type
_entity_poly.pdbx_seq_one_letter_code
_entity_poly.pdbx_strand_id
1 'polypeptide(L)'
;MALWFGYKKQITPSMTSFRWIKFMVLVGVFDALNGFLFVFSSHGSRVPPALSSILIQSIIPCTFIFSKIILPKKYHWRHIMSVCLVLVGVIFSLIPTFKRMHDGTAATELKDGWYWPFIFVVGCLPAALMNIVQEQLQMKFTQQARENQEKMTRFSVMYFQAVESTFQFSAIALCFALDLVPGFGTSNNIDKFWSSFSNGFKCFFNDPSLSGGRCGYAGATGALFIISYLGTYITGTFLTDHVSANWLSILSSISPLLSTSFWFIFPSVNKWAGVGAMDSWDIGFSLGALPIILVGMFFYRGGGTDRKTEEDSCITEEHPVELFW
;
A
#
# COMPACT_ATOMS: atom_id res chain seq x y z
N MET A 1 -6.36 16.98 13.50
CA MET A 1 -6.97 17.77 12.40
C MET A 1 -8.38 17.30 12.01
N ALA A 2 -8.71 16.00 11.98
CA ALA A 2 -10.05 15.52 11.58
C ALA A 2 -11.23 15.99 12.47
N LEU A 3 -10.99 16.26 13.76
CA LEU A 3 -12.02 16.83 14.66
C LEU A 3 -12.36 18.30 14.34
N TRP A 4 -11.54 18.99 13.55
CA TRP A 4 -11.66 20.44 13.30
C TRP A 4 -12.36 20.77 11.97
N PHE A 5 -12.22 19.91 10.96
CA PHE A 5 -12.91 20.06 9.67
C PHE A 5 -14.31 19.43 9.70
N GLY A 6 -15.32 20.07 10.32
CA GLY A 6 -16.76 19.87 10.01
C GLY A 6 -17.39 18.47 10.19
N TYR A 7 -16.62 17.40 10.42
CA TYR A 7 -17.06 16.01 10.47
C TYR A 7 -17.68 15.60 11.81
N LYS A 8 -17.87 16.54 12.74
CA LYS A 8 -18.48 16.28 14.06
C LYS A 8 -19.85 15.61 13.97
N LYS A 9 -20.61 15.83 12.88
CA LYS A 9 -21.90 15.16 12.68
C LYS A 9 -21.76 13.70 12.22
N GLN A 10 -20.64 13.31 11.61
CA GLN A 10 -20.37 11.94 11.10
C GLN A 10 -19.63 11.03 12.08
N ILE A 11 -19.11 11.57 13.18
CA ILE A 11 -18.42 10.77 14.20
C ILE A 11 -19.47 10.35 15.24
N THR A 12 -19.84 9.07 15.24
CA THR A 12 -20.74 8.56 16.27
C THR A 12 -19.98 8.29 17.58
N PRO A 13 -20.62 8.41 18.75
CA PRO A 13 -20.01 8.03 20.03
C PRO A 13 -19.55 6.57 20.06
N SER A 14 -20.20 5.72 19.26
CA SER A 14 -19.81 4.33 19.06
C SER A 14 -18.41 4.22 18.43
N MET A 15 -18.03 5.08 17.48
CA MET A 15 -16.69 5.08 16.86
C MET A 15 -15.58 5.46 17.85
N THR A 16 -15.89 6.34 18.81
CA THR A 16 -14.92 6.79 19.83
C THR A 16 -14.84 5.84 21.03
N SER A 17 -15.61 4.77 21.03
CA SER A 17 -15.56 3.77 22.10
C SER A 17 -14.21 3.05 22.12
N PHE A 18 -13.71 2.84 23.32
CA PHE A 18 -12.43 2.17 23.58
C PHE A 18 -12.30 0.81 22.89
N ARG A 19 -13.42 0.09 22.72
CA ARG A 19 -13.46 -1.20 22.01
C ARG A 19 -12.98 -1.08 20.56
N TRP A 20 -13.42 -0.04 19.85
CA TRP A 20 -13.10 0.17 18.42
C TRP A 20 -11.73 0.79 18.24
N ILE A 21 -11.35 1.71 19.12
CA ILE A 21 -10.01 2.33 19.12
C ILE A 21 -8.92 1.27 19.21
N LYS A 22 -9.07 0.22 20.03
CA LYS A 22 -8.09 -0.88 20.11
C LYS A 22 -7.79 -1.53 18.76
N PHE A 23 -8.82 -1.72 17.93
CA PHE A 23 -8.62 -2.30 16.61
C PHE A 23 -8.04 -1.29 15.61
N MET A 24 -8.42 -0.01 15.69
CA MET A 24 -7.80 1.05 14.88
C MET A 24 -6.31 1.22 15.22
N VAL A 25 -5.93 1.08 16.49
CA VAL A 25 -4.53 1.03 16.93
C VAL A 25 -3.81 -0.14 16.28
N LEU A 26 -4.42 -1.33 16.27
CA LEU A 26 -3.84 -2.52 15.65
C LEU A 26 -3.57 -2.32 14.15
N VAL A 27 -4.50 -1.67 13.43
CA VAL A 27 -4.31 -1.29 12.02
C VAL A 27 -3.10 -0.37 11.86
N GLY A 28 -3.02 0.72 12.63
CA GLY A 28 -1.89 1.66 12.56
C GLY A 28 -0.54 1.03 12.92
N VAL A 29 -0.52 0.06 13.85
CA VAL A 29 0.69 -0.70 14.18
C VAL A 29 1.10 -1.64 13.05
N PHE A 30 0.16 -2.32 12.40
CA PHE A 30 0.47 -3.12 11.21
C PHE A 30 0.95 -2.25 10.05
N ASP A 31 0.38 -1.07 9.85
CA ASP A 31 0.86 -0.15 8.82
C ASP A 31 2.29 0.34 9.11
N ALA A 32 2.59 0.68 10.37
CA ALA A 32 3.95 1.03 10.77
C ALA A 32 4.93 -0.14 10.56
N LEU A 33 4.55 -1.36 10.93
CA LEU A 33 5.37 -2.56 10.74
C LEU A 33 5.63 -2.83 9.26
N ASN A 34 4.60 -2.71 8.42
CA ASN A 34 4.69 -2.76 6.97
C ASN A 34 5.72 -1.73 6.45
N GLY A 35 5.56 -0.46 6.84
CA GLY A 35 6.47 0.62 6.47
C GLY A 35 7.92 0.34 6.86
N PHE A 36 8.16 -0.14 8.07
CA PHE A 36 9.50 -0.50 8.52
C PHE A 36 10.11 -1.62 7.69
N LEU A 37 9.39 -2.73 7.51
CA LEU A 37 9.88 -3.87 6.76
C LEU A 37 10.22 -3.49 5.32
N PHE A 38 9.39 -2.67 4.65
CA PHE A 38 9.68 -2.20 3.30
C PHE A 38 10.81 -1.18 3.24
N VAL A 39 10.86 -0.18 4.11
CA VAL A 39 11.91 0.84 4.06
C VAL A 39 13.29 0.20 4.28
N PHE A 40 13.42 -0.69 5.25
CA PHE A 40 14.70 -1.35 5.51
C PHE A 40 15.06 -2.41 4.48
N SER A 41 14.10 -3.12 3.89
CA SER A 41 14.41 -4.12 2.85
C SER A 41 14.63 -3.51 1.46
N SER A 42 14.01 -2.37 1.15
CA SER A 42 14.07 -1.72 -0.17
C SER A 42 15.37 -0.96 -0.47
N HIS A 43 16.32 -0.93 0.48
CA HIS A 43 17.64 -0.35 0.22
C HIS A 43 18.29 -1.07 -0.97
N GLY A 44 18.88 -0.33 -1.91
CA GLY A 44 19.36 -0.88 -3.18
C GLY A 44 20.44 -1.95 -3.07
N SER A 45 21.13 -2.05 -1.93
CA SER A 45 22.09 -3.12 -1.61
C SER A 45 21.47 -4.40 -1.04
N ARG A 46 20.20 -4.34 -0.62
CA ARG A 46 19.45 -5.42 0.05
C ARG A 46 18.44 -6.07 -0.91
N VAL A 47 17.56 -5.26 -1.49
CA VAL A 47 16.60 -5.71 -2.50
C VAL A 47 16.72 -4.76 -3.70
N PRO A 48 17.19 -5.26 -4.86
CA PRO A 48 17.23 -4.47 -6.08
C PRO A 48 15.83 -3.98 -6.46
N PRO A 49 15.67 -2.76 -7.01
CA PRO A 49 14.36 -2.21 -7.40
C PRO A 49 13.54 -3.11 -8.34
N ALA A 50 14.24 -3.84 -9.21
CA ALA A 50 13.62 -4.80 -10.11
C ALA A 50 12.99 -5.98 -9.35
N LEU A 51 13.65 -6.45 -8.29
CA LEU A 51 13.17 -7.54 -7.45
C LEU A 51 12.06 -7.07 -6.50
N SER A 52 12.16 -5.86 -5.91
CA SER A 52 11.10 -5.33 -5.04
C SER A 52 9.75 -5.20 -5.76
N SER A 53 9.78 -4.90 -7.06
CA SER A 53 8.59 -4.83 -7.91
C SER A 53 7.91 -6.19 -8.12
N ILE A 54 8.66 -7.29 -7.98
CA ILE A 54 8.12 -8.67 -7.96
C ILE A 54 7.54 -8.99 -6.60
N LEU A 55 8.36 -8.77 -5.56
CA LEU A 55 8.06 -9.21 -4.21
C LEU A 55 6.80 -8.52 -3.67
N ILE A 56 6.58 -7.25 -4.00
CA ILE A 56 5.39 -6.49 -3.58
C ILE A 56 4.09 -7.13 -4.06
N GLN A 57 4.10 -7.81 -5.20
CA GLN A 57 2.92 -8.45 -5.79
C GLN A 57 2.49 -9.70 -5.00
N SER A 58 3.35 -10.19 -4.10
CA SER A 58 3.00 -11.23 -3.12
C SER A 58 1.89 -10.78 -2.17
N ILE A 59 1.61 -9.48 -2.09
CA ILE A 59 0.46 -8.96 -1.33
C ILE A 59 -0.87 -9.55 -1.83
N ILE A 60 -1.02 -9.81 -3.14
CA ILE A 60 -2.27 -10.33 -3.73
C ILE A 60 -2.66 -11.69 -3.14
N PRO A 61 -1.81 -12.75 -3.21
CA PRO A 61 -2.14 -14.03 -2.61
C PRO A 61 -2.25 -13.94 -1.08
N CYS A 62 -1.43 -13.12 -0.43
CA CYS A 62 -1.52 -12.91 1.02
C CYS A 62 -2.89 -12.34 1.42
N THR A 63 -3.37 -11.31 0.71
CA THR A 63 -4.70 -10.72 0.97
C THR A 63 -5.80 -11.73 0.71
N PHE A 64 -5.73 -12.52 -0.37
CA PHE A 64 -6.76 -13.51 -0.69
C PHE A 64 -6.85 -14.64 0.35
N ILE A 65 -5.69 -15.13 0.82
CA ILE A 65 -5.61 -16.17 1.86
C ILE A 65 -6.11 -15.62 3.19
N PHE A 66 -5.57 -14.49 3.66
CA PHE A 66 -5.96 -13.93 4.95
C PHE A 66 -7.41 -13.44 4.97
N SER A 67 -7.92 -12.91 3.88
CA SER A 67 -9.33 -12.51 3.82
C SER A 67 -10.26 -13.72 3.86
N LYS A 68 -9.85 -14.90 3.37
CA LYS A 68 -10.62 -16.14 3.57
C LYS A 68 -10.66 -16.60 5.03
N ILE A 69 -9.55 -16.40 5.75
CA ILE A 69 -9.38 -16.85 7.14
C ILE A 69 -10.09 -15.90 8.11
N ILE A 70 -9.96 -14.59 7.91
CA ILE A 70 -10.42 -13.56 8.85
C ILE A 70 -11.84 -13.09 8.53
N LEU A 71 -12.21 -13.04 7.24
CA LEU A 71 -13.52 -12.57 6.79
C LEU A 71 -14.36 -13.75 6.28
N PRO A 72 -15.68 -13.77 6.54
CA PRO A 72 -16.58 -14.80 6.05
C PRO A 72 -16.88 -14.63 4.55
N LYS A 73 -15.88 -14.74 3.69
CA LYS A 73 -15.99 -14.53 2.23
C LYS A 73 -16.37 -15.80 1.47
N LYS A 74 -17.11 -15.63 0.37
CA LYS A 74 -17.45 -16.69 -0.58
C LYS A 74 -16.73 -16.42 -1.90
N TYR A 75 -15.78 -17.28 -2.25
CA TYR A 75 -15.07 -17.17 -3.52
C TYR A 75 -15.76 -18.01 -4.59
N HIS A 76 -16.16 -17.35 -5.67
CA HIS A 76 -16.57 -18.03 -6.89
C HIS A 76 -15.33 -18.37 -7.73
N TRP A 77 -15.47 -19.33 -8.65
CA TRP A 77 -14.38 -19.75 -9.55
C TRP A 77 -13.79 -18.57 -10.34
N ARG A 78 -14.62 -17.60 -10.72
CA ARG A 78 -14.20 -16.34 -11.38
C ARG A 78 -13.20 -15.53 -10.56
N HIS A 79 -13.33 -15.48 -9.23
CA HIS A 79 -12.39 -14.78 -8.35
C HIS A 79 -11.02 -15.49 -8.34
N ILE A 80 -11.01 -16.82 -8.30
CA ILE A 80 -9.77 -17.61 -8.34
C ILE A 80 -9.08 -17.43 -9.71
N MET A 81 -9.83 -17.56 -10.81
CA MET A 81 -9.31 -17.31 -12.16
C MET A 81 -8.72 -15.92 -12.30
N SER A 82 -9.39 -14.90 -11.74
CA SER A 82 -8.87 -13.53 -11.74
C SER A 82 -7.51 -13.42 -11.06
N VAL A 83 -7.38 -13.94 -9.83
CA VAL A 83 -6.10 -13.90 -9.10
C VAL A 83 -5.01 -14.62 -9.90
N CYS A 84 -5.31 -15.78 -10.47
CA CYS A 84 -4.38 -16.50 -11.35
C CYS A 84 -3.97 -15.66 -12.56
N LEU A 85 -4.91 -15.02 -13.26
CA LEU A 85 -4.63 -14.18 -14.43
C LEU A 85 -3.78 -12.97 -14.07
N VAL A 86 -4.09 -12.29 -12.95
CA VAL A 86 -3.30 -11.15 -12.48
C VAL A 86 -1.88 -11.60 -12.12
N LEU A 87 -1.72 -12.72 -11.43
CA LEU A 87 -0.40 -13.29 -11.13
C LEU A 87 0.38 -13.66 -12.40
N VAL A 88 -0.28 -14.22 -13.42
CA VAL A 88 0.34 -14.50 -14.72
C VAL A 88 0.77 -13.21 -15.41
N GLY A 89 -0.08 -12.18 -15.43
CA GLY A 89 0.25 -10.87 -16.01
C GLY A 89 1.44 -10.22 -15.30
N VAL A 90 1.49 -10.31 -13.98
CA VAL A 90 2.63 -9.87 -13.18
C VAL A 90 3.89 -10.66 -13.52
N ILE A 91 3.85 -11.99 -13.54
CA ILE A 91 5.03 -12.80 -13.89
C ILE A 91 5.49 -12.47 -15.32
N PHE A 92 4.55 -12.22 -16.23
CA PHE A 92 4.84 -11.82 -17.60
C PHE A 92 5.57 -10.47 -17.68
N SER A 93 5.13 -9.43 -16.95
CA SER A 93 5.83 -8.14 -16.94
C SER A 93 7.25 -8.24 -16.37
N LEU A 94 7.55 -9.31 -15.62
CA LEU A 94 8.81 -9.50 -14.93
C LEU A 94 9.82 -10.37 -15.70
N ILE A 95 9.46 -10.91 -16.86
CA ILE A 95 10.38 -11.69 -17.73
C ILE A 95 11.70 -10.95 -18.02
N PRO A 96 11.71 -9.66 -18.38
CA PRO A 96 12.97 -8.91 -18.59
C PRO A 96 13.84 -8.87 -17.34
N THR A 97 13.21 -8.75 -16.17
CA THR A 97 13.91 -8.77 -14.89
C THR A 97 14.54 -10.13 -14.62
N PHE A 98 13.81 -11.24 -14.82
CA PHE A 98 14.38 -12.58 -14.70
C PHE A 98 15.56 -12.82 -15.64
N LYS A 99 15.47 -12.32 -16.88
CA LYS A 99 16.56 -12.42 -17.84
C LYS A 99 17.81 -11.66 -17.37
N ARG A 100 17.68 -10.42 -16.90
CA ARG A 100 18.83 -9.67 -16.36
C ARG A 100 19.44 -10.28 -15.11
N MET A 101 18.61 -10.94 -14.28
CA MET A 101 19.10 -11.71 -13.13
C MET A 101 19.90 -12.93 -13.58
N HIS A 102 19.46 -13.63 -14.64
CA HIS A 102 20.18 -14.76 -15.22
C HIS A 102 21.48 -14.34 -15.92
N ASP A 103 21.46 -13.25 -16.67
CA ASP A 103 22.59 -12.74 -17.45
C ASP A 103 23.63 -11.99 -16.57
N GLY A 104 23.39 -11.85 -15.27
CA GLY A 104 24.31 -11.17 -14.33
C GLY A 104 24.48 -9.67 -14.58
N THR A 105 23.60 -9.05 -15.38
CA THR A 105 23.69 -7.63 -15.77
C THR A 105 22.93 -6.70 -14.84
N ALA A 106 21.97 -7.22 -14.07
CA ALA A 106 21.43 -6.47 -12.95
C ALA A 106 22.46 -6.47 -11.80
N ALA A 107 22.55 -5.37 -11.05
CA ALA A 107 23.25 -5.33 -9.77
C ALA A 107 22.48 -6.18 -8.74
N THR A 108 22.42 -7.49 -8.98
CA THR A 108 21.71 -8.53 -8.20
C THR A 108 22.58 -9.13 -7.12
N GLU A 109 23.77 -8.57 -6.90
CA GLU A 109 24.54 -8.87 -5.70
C GLU A 109 23.69 -8.44 -4.50
N LEU A 110 23.07 -9.43 -3.84
CA LEU A 110 22.47 -9.32 -2.51
C LEU A 110 23.61 -9.13 -1.51
N LYS A 111 24.28 -7.96 -1.59
CA LYS A 111 25.51 -7.65 -0.86
C LYS A 111 25.33 -7.79 0.65
N ASP A 112 24.12 -7.46 1.12
CA ASP A 112 23.77 -7.44 2.53
C ASP A 112 23.03 -8.71 3.00
N GLY A 113 22.92 -9.74 2.15
CA GLY A 113 22.40 -11.06 2.52
C GLY A 113 21.14 -11.50 1.77
N TRP A 114 20.99 -12.82 1.64
CA TRP A 114 19.92 -13.46 0.87
C TRP A 114 18.53 -13.41 1.53
N TYR A 115 18.46 -13.07 2.82
CA TYR A 115 17.23 -13.07 3.61
C TYR A 115 16.39 -11.79 3.45
N TRP A 116 16.94 -10.71 2.90
CA TRP A 116 16.22 -9.44 2.71
C TRP A 116 15.00 -9.51 1.78
N PRO A 117 15.05 -10.23 0.64
CA PRO A 117 13.85 -10.54 -0.15
C PRO A 117 12.74 -11.22 0.65
N PHE A 118 13.11 -12.13 1.57
CA PHE A 118 12.12 -12.78 2.44
C PHE A 118 11.50 -11.80 3.43
N ILE A 119 12.32 -10.94 4.06
CA ILE A 119 11.84 -9.84 4.92
C ILE A 119 10.90 -8.91 4.14
N PHE A 120 11.19 -8.62 2.87
CA PHE A 120 10.32 -7.82 2.00
C PHE A 120 8.94 -8.50 1.84
N VAL A 121 8.90 -9.80 1.53
CA VAL A 121 7.63 -10.55 1.43
C VAL A 121 6.91 -10.61 2.77
N VAL A 122 7.64 -10.77 3.88
CA VAL A 122 7.07 -10.68 5.23
C VAL A 122 6.44 -9.31 5.46
N GLY A 123 6.98 -8.23 4.88
CA GLY A 123 6.38 -6.89 4.86
C GLY A 123 5.02 -6.81 4.16
N CYS A 124 4.77 -7.66 3.15
CA CYS A 124 3.45 -7.77 2.52
C CYS A 124 2.38 -8.34 3.47
N LEU A 125 2.76 -9.11 4.49
CA LEU A 125 1.81 -9.71 5.44
C LEU A 125 1.08 -8.67 6.31
N PRO A 126 1.77 -7.78 7.05
CA PRO A 126 1.09 -6.72 7.80
C PRO A 126 0.34 -5.76 6.86
N ALA A 127 0.85 -5.50 5.64
CA ALA A 127 0.12 -4.71 4.65
C ALA A 127 -1.23 -5.34 4.27
N ALA A 128 -1.24 -6.64 3.99
CA ALA A 128 -2.47 -7.39 3.68
C ALA A 128 -3.42 -7.44 4.89
N LEU A 129 -2.88 -7.72 6.10
CA LEU A 129 -3.65 -7.78 7.32
C LEU A 129 -4.29 -6.44 7.67
N MET A 130 -3.57 -5.33 7.52
CA MET A 130 -4.09 -3.97 7.71
C MET A 130 -5.35 -3.75 6.87
N ASN A 131 -5.27 -3.99 5.55
CA ASN A 131 -6.40 -3.83 4.63
C ASN A 131 -7.60 -4.73 5.00
N ILE A 132 -7.35 -5.96 5.45
CA ILE A 132 -8.40 -6.93 5.81
C ILE A 132 -9.05 -6.58 7.15
N VAL A 133 -8.26 -6.22 8.16
CA VAL A 133 -8.76 -5.80 9.47
C VAL A 133 -9.56 -4.52 9.30
N GLN A 134 -9.09 -3.59 8.47
CA GLN A 134 -9.85 -2.40 8.09
C GLN A 134 -11.20 -2.75 7.46
N GLU A 135 -11.25 -3.66 6.48
CA GLU A 135 -12.51 -4.14 5.89
C GLU A 135 -13.43 -4.76 6.96
N GLN A 136 -12.86 -5.56 7.87
CA GLN A 136 -13.61 -6.19 8.96
C GLN A 136 -14.23 -5.15 9.90
N LEU A 137 -13.48 -4.09 10.23
CA LEU A 137 -13.95 -3.03 11.12
C LEU A 137 -15.07 -2.24 10.48
N GLN A 138 -14.92 -1.87 9.21
CA GLN A 138 -15.97 -1.19 8.43
C GLN A 138 -17.26 -2.02 8.40
N MET A 139 -17.16 -3.31 8.08
CA MET A 139 -18.34 -4.20 8.03
C MET A 139 -19.03 -4.34 9.40
N LYS A 140 -18.28 -4.63 10.46
CA LYS A 140 -18.85 -4.80 11.81
C LYS A 140 -19.46 -3.51 12.35
N PHE A 141 -18.83 -2.37 12.06
CA PHE A 141 -19.35 -1.08 12.49
C PHE A 141 -20.66 -0.75 11.78
N THR A 142 -20.71 -0.90 10.46
CA THR A 142 -21.92 -0.68 9.65
C THR A 142 -23.06 -1.59 10.09
N GLN A 143 -22.76 -2.86 10.40
CA GLN A 143 -23.74 -3.79 10.96
C GLN A 143 -24.30 -3.31 12.31
N GLN A 144 -23.43 -2.93 13.25
CA GLN A 144 -23.86 -2.46 14.56
C GLN A 144 -24.68 -1.16 14.47
N ALA A 145 -24.30 -0.23 13.59
CA ALA A 145 -25.04 1.01 13.38
C ALA A 145 -26.46 0.73 12.84
N ARG A 146 -26.60 -0.27 11.95
CA ARG A 146 -27.90 -0.74 11.43
C ARG A 146 -28.77 -1.36 12.51
N GLU A 147 -28.19 -2.22 13.36
CA GLU A 147 -28.89 -2.85 14.50
C GLU A 147 -29.39 -1.80 15.50
N ASN A 148 -28.61 -0.76 15.76
CA ASN A 148 -28.98 0.32 16.68
C ASN A 148 -29.88 1.41 16.05
N GLN A 149 -30.30 1.25 14.78
CA GLN A 149 -31.08 2.24 14.02
C GLN A 149 -30.46 3.67 14.06
N GLU A 150 -29.13 3.76 14.06
CA GLU A 150 -28.45 5.06 14.03
C GLU A 150 -28.66 5.71 12.65
N LYS A 151 -28.97 7.02 12.61
CA LYS A 151 -29.14 7.78 11.35
C LYS A 151 -27.89 7.80 10.46
N MET A 152 -26.73 7.41 11.00
CA MET A 152 -25.46 7.30 10.28
C MET A 152 -25.24 5.84 9.88
N THR A 153 -25.42 5.55 8.60
CA THR A 153 -25.22 4.20 8.05
C THR A 153 -23.80 3.95 7.52
N ARG A 154 -22.93 4.99 7.49
CA ARG A 154 -21.58 4.88 6.90
C ARG A 154 -20.48 5.25 7.88
N PHE A 155 -19.39 4.49 7.76
CA PHE A 155 -18.17 4.65 8.53
C PHE A 155 -17.41 5.90 8.10
N SER A 156 -17.04 6.77 9.05
CA SER A 156 -16.26 7.98 8.73
C SER A 156 -14.81 7.62 8.38
N VAL A 157 -14.52 7.49 7.08
CA VAL A 157 -13.20 7.19 6.52
C VAL A 157 -12.13 8.18 6.99
N MET A 158 -12.43 9.47 6.98
CA MET A 158 -11.47 10.51 7.38
C MET A 158 -11.11 10.44 8.87
N TYR A 159 -12.08 10.14 9.74
CA TYR A 159 -11.82 9.95 11.16
C TYR A 159 -10.94 8.73 11.40
N PHE A 160 -11.29 7.60 10.78
CA PHE A 160 -10.51 6.38 10.88
C PHE A 160 -9.06 6.58 10.43
N GLN A 161 -8.87 7.18 9.25
CA GLN A 161 -7.54 7.47 8.71
C GLN A 161 -6.73 8.38 9.66
N ALA A 162 -7.37 9.37 10.27
CA ALA A 162 -6.69 10.25 11.21
C ALA A 162 -6.26 9.53 12.49
N VAL A 163 -7.09 8.64 13.02
CA VAL A 163 -6.77 7.83 14.20
C VAL A 163 -5.62 6.85 13.87
N GLU A 164 -5.75 6.14 12.76
CA GLU A 164 -4.74 5.22 12.23
C GLU A 164 -3.39 5.93 12.08
N SER A 165 -3.32 7.04 11.33
CA SER A 165 -2.08 7.77 11.10
C SER A 165 -1.46 8.34 12.38
N THR A 166 -2.27 8.66 13.39
CA THR A 166 -1.75 9.09 14.71
C THR A 166 -1.02 7.95 15.42
N PHE A 167 -1.58 6.74 15.39
CA PHE A 167 -0.95 5.57 15.99
C PHE A 167 0.20 5.03 15.14
N GLN A 168 0.12 5.11 13.82
CA GLN A 168 1.22 4.81 12.90
C GLN A 168 2.42 5.73 13.18
N PHE A 169 2.20 7.05 13.27
CA PHE A 169 3.25 8.00 13.64
C PHE A 169 3.86 7.68 15.00
N SER A 170 3.01 7.35 15.98
CA SER A 170 3.46 6.98 17.33
C SER A 170 4.30 5.71 17.33
N ALA A 171 3.87 4.67 16.60
CA ALA A 171 4.62 3.44 16.44
C ALA A 171 5.95 3.68 15.71
N ILE A 172 5.96 4.54 14.69
CA ILE A 172 7.18 4.92 13.98
C ILE A 172 8.14 5.66 14.93
N ALA A 173 7.64 6.60 15.73
CA ALA A 173 8.44 7.35 16.68
C ALA A 173 9.05 6.46 17.78
N LEU A 174 8.29 5.49 18.30
CA LEU A 174 8.79 4.52 19.28
C LEU A 174 9.90 3.63 18.70
N CYS A 175 9.78 3.29 17.42
CA CYS A 175 10.74 2.47 16.69
C CYS A 175 11.80 3.30 15.94
N PHE A 176 11.90 4.60 16.20
CA PHE A 176 12.83 5.50 15.50
C PHE A 176 14.30 5.05 15.64
N ALA A 177 14.64 4.46 16.80
CA ALA A 177 15.98 3.94 17.07
C ALA A 177 16.30 2.60 16.37
N LEU A 178 15.37 2.00 15.60
CA LEU A 178 15.64 0.75 14.87
C LEU A 178 16.76 0.88 13.84
N ASP A 179 17.03 2.09 13.34
CA ASP A 179 18.14 2.34 12.42
C ASP A 179 19.53 2.19 13.07
N LEU A 180 19.61 2.09 14.40
CA LEU A 180 20.84 1.80 15.15
C LEU A 180 21.08 0.31 15.36
N VAL A 181 20.11 -0.55 15.03
CA VAL A 181 20.23 -2.00 15.28
C VAL A 181 21.24 -2.59 14.29
N PRO A 182 22.34 -3.20 14.76
CA PRO A 182 23.36 -3.75 13.88
C PRO A 182 22.78 -4.88 13.02
N GLY A 183 23.05 -4.83 11.71
CA GLY A 183 22.53 -5.80 10.73
C GLY A 183 21.10 -5.54 10.26
N PHE A 184 20.37 -4.59 10.87
CA PHE A 184 19.03 -4.19 10.44
C PHE A 184 18.99 -2.73 9.96
N GLY A 185 19.53 -1.81 10.75
CA GLY A 185 19.65 -0.40 10.43
C GLY A 185 20.76 -0.07 9.44
N THR A 186 20.79 1.19 9.02
CA THR A 186 21.81 1.76 8.12
C THR A 186 22.87 2.58 8.87
N SER A 187 22.58 2.99 10.12
CA SER A 187 23.47 3.81 10.92
C SER A 187 24.24 3.00 11.95
N ASN A 188 25.58 3.02 11.85
CA ASN A 188 26.44 2.28 12.79
C ASN A 188 26.60 2.96 14.15
N ASN A 189 26.41 4.29 14.23
CA ASN A 189 26.60 5.10 15.44
C ASN A 189 25.50 6.17 15.56
N ILE A 190 25.26 6.64 16.79
CA ILE A 190 24.27 7.69 17.10
C ILE A 190 24.59 9.00 16.35
N ASP A 191 25.86 9.38 16.25
CA ASP A 191 26.24 10.61 15.54
C ASP A 191 25.90 10.55 14.05
N LYS A 192 26.12 9.38 13.44
CA LYS A 192 25.77 9.14 12.03
C LYS A 192 24.26 9.15 11.86
N PHE A 193 23.53 8.48 12.73
CA PHE A 193 22.06 8.49 12.74
C PHE A 193 21.50 9.91 12.81
N TRP A 194 21.94 10.71 13.78
CA TRP A 194 21.46 12.09 13.94
C TRP A 194 21.88 13.00 12.78
N SER A 195 23.10 12.83 12.26
CA SER A 195 23.57 13.58 11.09
C SER A 195 22.75 13.25 9.84
N SER A 196 22.41 11.97 9.61
CA SER A 196 21.57 11.54 8.49
C SER A 196 20.16 12.11 8.60
N PHE A 197 19.56 12.05 9.79
CA PHE A 197 18.25 12.64 10.05
C PHE A 197 18.24 14.16 9.83
N SER A 198 19.19 14.88 10.43
CA SER A 198 19.31 16.34 10.28
C SER A 198 19.58 16.74 8.83
N ASN A 199 20.46 16.03 8.13
CA ASN A 199 20.76 16.28 6.72
C ASN A 199 19.54 16.01 5.83
N GLY A 200 18.74 14.97 6.11
CA GLY A 200 17.48 14.73 5.42
C GLY A 200 16.49 15.89 5.58
N PHE A 201 16.34 16.40 6.82
CA PHE A 201 15.47 17.53 7.10
C PHE A 201 15.93 18.81 6.39
N LYS A 202 17.23 19.13 6.49
CA LYS A 202 17.83 20.28 5.78
C LYS A 202 17.71 20.15 4.27
N CYS A 203 17.90 18.96 3.71
CA CYS A 203 17.72 18.68 2.28
C CYS A 203 16.26 18.89 1.84
N PHE A 204 15.28 18.46 2.65
CA PHE A 204 13.86 18.67 2.37
C PHE A 204 13.49 20.16 2.28
N PHE A 205 14.07 20.99 3.17
CA PHE A 205 13.86 22.44 3.16
C PHE A 205 14.87 23.22 2.30
N ASN A 206 15.63 22.52 1.44
CA ASN A 206 16.58 23.09 0.50
C ASN A 206 17.62 24.03 1.18
N ASP A 207 18.18 23.59 2.31
CA ASP A 207 19.20 24.32 3.05
C ASP A 207 20.47 24.54 2.19
N PRO A 208 20.97 25.78 2.07
CA PRO A 208 22.17 26.09 1.28
C PRO A 208 23.43 25.36 1.73
N SER A 209 23.52 24.89 2.97
CA SER A 209 24.67 24.13 3.48
C SER A 209 24.82 22.73 2.88
N LEU A 210 23.75 22.20 2.27
CA LEU A 210 23.71 20.91 1.58
C LEU A 210 23.46 21.09 0.08
N SER A 211 23.73 22.29 -0.46
CA SER A 211 23.45 22.72 -1.83
C SER A 211 24.29 22.04 -2.93
N GLY A 212 24.73 20.80 -2.71
CA GLY A 212 25.26 19.91 -3.73
C GLY A 212 24.26 18.80 -4.07
N GLY A 213 23.75 18.77 -5.31
CA GLY A 213 23.01 17.63 -5.85
C GLY A 213 21.48 17.64 -5.70
N ARG A 214 20.87 16.45 -5.64
CA ARG A 214 19.41 16.16 -5.77
C ARG A 214 18.49 16.87 -4.76
N CYS A 215 19.04 17.57 -3.76
CA CYS A 215 18.28 18.30 -2.73
C CYS A 215 17.47 19.49 -3.27
N GLY A 216 17.85 20.08 -4.41
CA GLY A 216 17.14 21.24 -4.98
C GLY A 216 15.65 21.01 -5.27
N TYR A 217 15.25 19.76 -5.52
CA TYR A 217 13.84 19.38 -5.75
C TYR A 217 13.28 18.45 -4.66
N ALA A 218 14.02 18.20 -3.58
CA ALA A 218 13.63 17.23 -2.55
C ALA A 218 12.33 17.64 -1.83
N GLY A 219 12.18 18.92 -1.46
CA GLY A 219 10.96 19.42 -0.84
C GLY A 219 9.72 19.28 -1.72
N ALA A 220 9.84 19.64 -3.01
CA ALA A 220 8.73 19.55 -3.96
C ALA A 220 8.32 18.09 -4.24
N THR A 221 9.29 17.21 -4.49
CA THR A 221 9.04 15.78 -4.73
C THR A 221 8.53 15.06 -3.49
N GLY A 222 9.04 15.42 -2.31
CA GLY A 222 8.55 14.91 -1.03
C GLY A 222 7.13 15.38 -0.71
N ALA A 223 6.78 16.64 -0.96
CA ALA A 223 5.42 17.14 -0.81
C ALA A 223 4.44 16.44 -1.78
N LEU A 224 4.84 16.24 -3.04
CA LEU A 224 4.05 15.49 -4.01
C LEU A 224 3.82 14.05 -3.54
N PHE A 225 4.87 13.38 -3.06
CA PHE A 225 4.76 12.04 -2.49
C PHE A 225 3.75 12.01 -1.33
N ILE A 226 3.85 12.92 -0.37
CA ILE A 226 2.92 12.98 0.78
C ILE A 226 1.47 13.13 0.31
N ILE A 227 1.19 14.04 -0.62
CA ILE A 227 -0.17 14.28 -1.14
C ILE A 227 -0.70 13.05 -1.88
N SER A 228 0.11 12.46 -2.78
CA SER A 228 -0.28 11.26 -3.52
C SER A 228 -0.48 10.06 -2.61
N TYR A 229 0.36 9.91 -1.58
CA TYR A 229 0.26 8.83 -0.60
C TYR A 229 -1.00 8.99 0.25
N LEU A 230 -1.28 10.20 0.75
CA LEU A 230 -2.53 10.51 1.45
C LEU A 230 -3.75 10.19 0.58
N GLY A 231 -3.72 10.59 -0.69
CA GLY A 231 -4.76 10.26 -1.66
C GLY A 231 -4.95 8.75 -1.83
N THR A 232 -3.86 7.99 -1.88
CA THR A 232 -3.89 6.52 -2.01
C THR A 232 -4.55 5.86 -0.79
N TYR A 233 -4.24 6.32 0.44
CA TYR A 233 -4.87 5.78 1.64
C TYR A 233 -6.35 6.14 1.71
N ILE A 234 -6.71 7.40 1.46
CA ILE A 234 -8.12 7.83 1.49
C ILE A 234 -8.93 7.05 0.45
N THR A 235 -8.48 7.01 -0.80
CA THR A 235 -9.18 6.29 -1.88
C THR A 235 -9.18 4.79 -1.66
N GLY A 236 -8.09 4.20 -1.13
CA GLY A 236 -8.01 2.80 -0.76
C GLY A 236 -9.00 2.43 0.34
N THR A 237 -9.18 3.31 1.33
CA THR A 237 -10.13 3.11 2.42
C THR A 237 -11.58 3.22 1.96
N PHE A 238 -11.89 4.17 1.06
CA PHE A 238 -13.19 4.25 0.40
C PHE A 238 -13.45 3.01 -0.48
N LEU A 239 -12.46 2.55 -1.23
CA LEU A 239 -12.61 1.39 -2.11
C LEU A 239 -12.86 0.11 -1.30
N THR A 240 -12.17 -0.04 -0.17
CA THR A 240 -12.35 -1.16 0.75
C THR A 240 -13.72 -1.15 1.40
N ASP A 241 -14.23 0.03 1.76
CA ASP A 241 -15.58 0.20 2.30
C ASP A 241 -16.65 -0.24 1.27
N HIS A 242 -16.52 0.26 0.04
CA HIS A 242 -17.49 0.03 -1.04
C HIS A 242 -17.41 -1.35 -1.71
N VAL A 243 -16.23 -1.95 -1.81
CA VAL A 243 -16.01 -3.19 -2.56
C VAL A 243 -15.41 -4.26 -1.66
N SER A 244 -14.08 -4.30 -1.54
CA SER A 244 -13.35 -5.21 -0.65
C SER A 244 -11.83 -4.97 -0.70
N ALA A 245 -11.11 -5.45 0.32
CA ALA A 245 -9.64 -5.40 0.37
C ALA A 245 -8.97 -6.24 -0.74
N ASN A 246 -9.64 -7.30 -1.19
CA ASN A 246 -9.18 -8.14 -2.31
C ASN A 246 -9.18 -7.35 -3.62
N TRP A 247 -10.25 -6.59 -3.88
CA TRP A 247 -10.32 -5.74 -5.06
C TRP A 247 -9.27 -4.63 -5.02
N LEU A 248 -9.04 -4.01 -3.86
CA LEU A 248 -7.96 -3.04 -3.68
C LEU A 248 -6.58 -3.63 -4.03
N SER A 249 -6.30 -4.85 -3.58
CA SER A 249 -5.03 -5.54 -3.87
C SER A 249 -4.86 -5.89 -5.35
N ILE A 250 -5.95 -6.23 -6.03
CA ILE A 250 -5.94 -6.44 -7.49
C ILE A 250 -5.73 -5.11 -8.22
N LEU A 251 -6.45 -4.06 -7.82
CA LEU A 251 -6.35 -2.75 -8.46
C LEU A 251 -4.95 -2.13 -8.30
N SER A 252 -4.32 -2.30 -7.13
CA SER A 252 -2.97 -1.79 -6.89
C SER A 252 -1.91 -2.47 -7.76
N SER A 253 -2.18 -3.65 -8.32
CA SER A 253 -1.27 -4.35 -9.23
C SER A 253 -1.05 -3.61 -10.56
N ILE A 254 -1.88 -2.62 -10.90
CA ILE A 254 -1.69 -1.73 -12.05
C ILE A 254 -0.56 -0.72 -11.81
N SER A 255 -0.32 -0.34 -10.55
CA SER A 255 0.60 0.74 -10.19
C SER A 255 2.03 0.55 -10.74
N PRO A 256 2.66 -0.65 -10.64
CA PRO A 256 3.97 -0.89 -11.25
C PRO A 256 4.00 -0.68 -12.77
N LEU A 257 2.89 -1.02 -13.46
CA LEU A 257 2.78 -0.87 -14.91
C LEU A 257 2.68 0.61 -15.30
N LEU A 258 1.87 1.38 -14.57
CA LEU A 258 1.78 2.83 -14.75
C LEU A 258 3.10 3.53 -14.42
N SER A 259 3.79 3.09 -13.37
CA SER A 259 5.12 3.60 -13.02
C SER A 259 6.10 3.37 -14.16
N THR A 260 6.12 2.16 -14.73
CA THR A 260 6.97 1.82 -15.88
C THR A 260 6.64 2.69 -17.10
N SER A 261 5.36 2.89 -17.41
CA SER A 261 4.94 3.80 -18.47
C SER A 261 5.36 5.25 -18.21
N PHE A 262 5.27 5.72 -16.96
CA PHE A 262 5.69 7.08 -16.58
C PHE A 262 7.19 7.30 -16.79
N TRP A 263 8.04 6.37 -16.33
CA TRP A 263 9.50 6.48 -16.48
C TRP A 263 9.95 6.46 -17.95
N PHE A 264 9.18 5.79 -18.80
CA PHE A 264 9.39 5.82 -20.25
C PHE A 264 9.02 7.17 -20.88
N ILE A 265 7.85 7.73 -20.53
CA ILE A 265 7.38 9.00 -21.09
C ILE A 265 8.28 10.17 -20.64
N PHE A 266 8.82 10.10 -19.42
CA PHE A 266 9.64 11.15 -18.82
C PHE A 266 11.08 10.71 -18.51
N PRO A 267 11.92 10.47 -19.55
CA PRO A 267 13.27 9.94 -19.36
C PRO A 267 14.22 10.92 -18.64
N SER A 268 13.93 12.23 -18.67
CA SER A 268 14.68 13.24 -17.92
C SER A 268 14.52 13.07 -16.40
N VAL A 269 13.31 12.71 -15.95
CA VAL A 269 13.01 12.44 -14.54
C VAL A 269 13.66 11.12 -14.12
N ASN A 270 13.67 10.11 -15.00
CA ASN A 270 14.35 8.84 -14.77
C ASN A 270 15.86 9.04 -14.52
N LYS A 271 16.52 9.82 -15.38
CA LYS A 271 17.94 10.21 -15.22
C LYS A 271 18.20 10.97 -13.93
N TRP A 272 17.34 11.92 -13.57
CA TRP A 272 17.46 12.68 -12.33
C TRP A 272 17.36 11.78 -11.08
N ALA A 273 16.40 10.84 -11.08
CA ALA A 273 16.22 9.86 -10.01
C ALA A 273 17.41 8.90 -9.87
N GLY A 274 18.31 8.84 -10.87
CA GLY A 274 19.44 7.91 -10.88
C GLY A 274 19.04 6.49 -11.21
N VAL A 275 17.83 6.30 -11.72
CA VAL A 275 17.36 5.03 -12.22
C VAL A 275 17.83 4.98 -13.68
N GLY A 276 18.52 3.88 -14.06
CA GLY A 276 19.03 3.72 -15.42
C GLY A 276 17.92 3.80 -16.47
N ALA A 277 18.28 4.09 -17.73
CA ALA A 277 17.30 4.09 -18.82
C ALA A 277 16.59 2.72 -18.89
N MET A 278 15.26 2.72 -18.90
CA MET A 278 14.48 1.49 -19.11
C MET A 278 14.73 0.97 -20.52
N ASP A 279 14.93 -0.34 -20.64
CA ASP A 279 15.12 -0.97 -21.93
C ASP A 279 13.79 -1.11 -22.67
N SER A 280 13.85 -1.15 -24.01
CA SER A 280 12.68 -1.40 -24.87
C SER A 280 11.98 -2.72 -24.53
N TRP A 281 12.74 -3.69 -24.01
CA TRP A 281 12.23 -4.95 -23.48
C TRP A 281 11.36 -4.77 -22.23
N ASP A 282 11.81 -3.98 -21.24
CA ASP A 282 11.04 -3.73 -20.00
C ASP A 282 9.66 -3.13 -20.32
N ILE A 283 9.62 -2.26 -21.32
CA ILE A 283 8.42 -1.58 -21.80
C ILE A 283 7.49 -2.57 -22.52
N GLY A 284 8.03 -3.38 -23.45
CA GLY A 284 7.23 -4.32 -24.23
C GLY A 284 6.50 -5.34 -23.35
N PHE A 285 7.18 -5.91 -22.36
CA PHE A 285 6.56 -6.86 -21.43
C PHE A 285 5.58 -6.21 -20.46
N SER A 286 5.87 -4.98 -20.00
CA SER A 286 4.94 -4.24 -19.13
C SER A 286 3.66 -3.85 -19.87
N LEU A 287 3.76 -3.40 -21.13
CA LEU A 287 2.60 -3.10 -21.96
C LEU A 287 1.83 -4.36 -22.34
N GLY A 288 2.53 -5.48 -22.60
CA GLY A 288 1.88 -6.77 -22.86
C GLY A 288 1.18 -7.38 -21.64
N ALA A 289 1.66 -7.09 -20.43
CA ALA A 289 1.02 -7.52 -19.18
C ALA A 289 -0.29 -6.79 -18.89
N LEU A 290 -0.43 -5.53 -19.31
CA LEU A 290 -1.62 -4.70 -19.05
C LEU A 290 -2.92 -5.40 -19.50
N PRO A 291 -3.07 -5.86 -20.76
CA PRO A 291 -4.27 -6.60 -21.18
C PRO A 291 -4.56 -7.83 -20.32
N ILE A 292 -3.53 -8.59 -19.92
CA ILE A 292 -3.70 -9.81 -19.12
C ILE A 292 -4.27 -9.45 -17.74
N ILE A 293 -3.71 -8.43 -17.09
CA ILE A 293 -4.18 -7.95 -15.79
C ILE A 293 -5.60 -7.37 -15.89
N LEU A 294 -5.89 -6.58 -16.94
CA LEU A 294 -7.21 -6.00 -17.18
C LEU A 294 -8.28 -7.07 -17.39
N VAL A 295 -7.97 -8.13 -18.13
CA VAL A 295 -8.86 -9.29 -18.26
C VAL A 295 -9.06 -9.95 -16.89
N GLY A 296 -7.99 -10.15 -16.11
CA GLY A 296 -8.09 -10.65 -14.74
C GLY A 296 -9.04 -9.80 -13.87
N MET A 297 -8.95 -8.47 -13.94
CA MET A 297 -9.83 -7.55 -13.23
C MET A 297 -11.29 -7.66 -13.68
N PHE A 298 -11.52 -7.76 -14.98
CA PHE A 298 -12.86 -7.97 -15.54
C PHE A 298 -13.49 -9.27 -15.03
N PHE A 299 -12.71 -10.36 -14.98
CA PHE A 299 -13.17 -11.64 -14.41
C PHE A 299 -13.51 -11.52 -12.92
N TYR A 300 -12.72 -10.77 -12.14
CA TYR A 300 -13.04 -10.54 -10.73
C TYR A 300 -14.39 -9.84 -10.59
N ARG A 301 -14.58 -8.74 -11.32
CA ARG A 301 -15.80 -7.94 -11.23
C ARG A 301 -17.02 -8.69 -11.74
N GLY A 302 -16.86 -9.48 -12.79
CA GLY A 302 -17.89 -10.40 -13.29
C GLY A 302 -18.19 -11.57 -12.35
N GLY A 303 -17.38 -11.81 -11.31
CA GLY A 303 -17.61 -12.80 -10.26
C GLY A 303 -18.64 -12.37 -9.21
N GLY A 304 -19.06 -11.11 -9.21
CA GLY A 304 -19.98 -10.55 -8.23
C GLY A 304 -19.28 -10.12 -6.93
N THR A 305 -20.06 -9.97 -5.86
CA THR A 305 -19.54 -9.56 -4.55
C THR A 305 -18.92 -10.76 -3.82
N ASP A 306 -17.71 -10.60 -3.28
CA ASP A 306 -17.01 -11.65 -2.51
C ASP A 306 -17.43 -11.72 -1.02
N ARG A 307 -18.21 -10.74 -0.55
CA ARG A 307 -18.82 -10.71 0.79
C ARG A 307 -19.99 -11.69 0.86
N LYS A 308 -20.09 -12.46 1.94
CA LYS A 308 -21.37 -13.09 2.31
C LYS A 308 -22.32 -11.98 2.74
N THR A 309 -23.29 -11.62 1.90
CA THR A 309 -24.54 -11.04 2.39
C THR A 309 -25.33 -12.18 3.03
N GLU A 310 -25.53 -12.17 4.34
CA GLU A 310 -26.51 -13.06 4.98
C GLU A 310 -27.97 -12.59 4.77
N GLU A 311 -28.20 -11.44 4.14
CA GLU A 311 -29.52 -10.93 3.78
C GLU A 311 -29.48 -10.16 2.46
N ASP A 312 -29.63 -10.85 1.33
CA ASP A 312 -30.09 -10.24 0.06
C ASP A 312 -31.61 -10.47 -0.14
N SER A 313 -32.36 -10.79 0.91
CA SER A 313 -33.84 -10.91 0.86
C SER A 313 -34.59 -9.72 1.46
N CYS A 314 -33.92 -8.72 2.03
CA CYS A 314 -34.58 -7.48 2.46
C CYS A 314 -33.68 -6.26 2.21
N ILE A 315 -34.07 -5.53 1.16
CA ILE A 315 -33.87 -4.11 0.82
C ILE A 315 -33.27 -3.98 -0.58
N THR A 316 -34.13 -4.29 -1.55
CA THR A 316 -34.17 -3.58 -2.83
C THR A 316 -35.07 -2.36 -2.62
N GLU A 317 -34.64 -1.37 -1.83
CA GLU A 317 -35.28 -0.06 -1.86
C GLU A 317 -34.21 1.03 -1.92
N GLU A 318 -34.18 1.62 -3.11
CA GLU A 318 -33.81 2.99 -3.45
C GLU A 318 -33.25 3.83 -2.29
N HIS A 319 -31.95 4.11 -2.33
CA HIS A 319 -31.52 5.48 -2.11
C HIS A 319 -30.40 5.84 -3.10
N PRO A 320 -30.53 6.99 -3.78
CA PRO A 320 -29.60 7.40 -4.81
C PRO A 320 -28.22 7.59 -4.20
N VAL A 321 -27.23 7.19 -4.98
CA VAL A 321 -25.85 7.59 -4.80
C VAL A 321 -25.81 9.11 -4.93
N GLU A 322 -26.02 9.84 -3.83
CA GLU A 322 -25.50 11.20 -3.71
C GLU A 322 -23.99 11.09 -3.61
N LEU A 323 -23.38 11.00 -4.80
CA LEU A 323 -22.02 11.42 -5.07
C LEU A 323 -21.93 12.90 -4.69
N PHE A 324 -21.57 13.18 -3.44
CA PHE A 324 -21.09 14.50 -3.07
C PHE A 324 -19.67 14.66 -3.60
N TRP A 325 -19.58 15.40 -4.70
CA TRP A 325 -18.50 16.36 -4.92
C TRP A 325 -18.66 17.50 -3.91
#